data_AF-A0A9R0RNT3-F1
#
_entry.id   AF-A0A9R0RNT3-F1
#
_cell.length_a   1.000
_cell.length_b   1.000
_cell.length_c   1.000
_cell.angle_alpha   90.00
_cell.angle_beta   90.00
_cell.angle_gamma   90.00
#
_symmetry.space_group_name_H-M   'P 1'
#
loop_
_entity.id
_entity.type
_entity.pdbx_description
1 polymer ?
#
loop_
_entity_poly.entity_id
_entity_poly.type
_entity_poly.pdbx_seq_one_letter_code
_entity_poly.pdbx_strand_id
1 'polypeptide(L)'
;MPDATPQQIKKAYYNCMKACHPDLSGNDPDVTNFCMFINEVYTVLTDPVQRAVYDEINGFTATATNPFLDDAPRDHVFVDEFSCIGCKNCANVCSKVFEIEEDYGRARVYNQSGNGELIQEAIDSCPVDCIHWTSAAQVTLLEDEMRRVERVNVALMLSGMGSSFDVFRMASTRWEKRQAQVLNKVRMRMSQDDANKGSSWSDIWGSPTRYQKNVLLTCETDEDTKERVKRAAAAARRWREYSRKGADRPPTFKLPEAASNQE
;
A
#
# COMPACT_ATOMS: atom_id res chain seq x y z
N MET A 1 1.83 -5.08 5.22
CA MET A 1 0.76 -6.10 5.12
C MET A 1 -0.09 -6.00 6.38
N PRO A 2 -1.42 -5.98 6.27
CA PRO A 2 -2.32 -5.73 7.42
C PRO A 2 -2.34 -6.87 8.44
N ASP A 3 -2.03 -8.09 8.03
CA ASP A 3 -1.91 -9.26 8.91
C ASP A 3 -0.51 -9.42 9.52
N ALA A 4 0.41 -8.46 9.29
CA ALA A 4 1.76 -8.52 9.82
C ALA A 4 1.75 -8.47 11.36
N THR A 5 2.46 -9.39 12.01
CA THR A 5 2.61 -9.38 13.46
C THR A 5 3.51 -8.22 13.90
N PRO A 6 3.41 -7.73 15.14
CA PRO A 6 4.33 -6.71 15.65
C PRO A 6 5.81 -7.11 15.52
N GLN A 7 6.12 -8.41 15.65
CA GLN A 7 7.47 -8.94 15.46
C GLN A 7 7.95 -8.81 14.01
N GLN A 8 7.07 -9.06 13.04
CA GLN A 8 7.39 -8.89 11.62
C GLN A 8 7.62 -7.42 11.26
N ILE A 9 6.81 -6.51 11.81
CA ILE A 9 6.99 -5.05 11.63
C ILE A 9 8.32 -4.61 12.21
N LYS A 10 8.64 -5.00 13.44
CA LYS A 10 9.91 -4.70 14.10
C LYS A 10 11.09 -5.26 13.30
N LYS A 11 10.99 -6.49 12.78
CA LYS A 11 12.01 -7.10 11.93
C LYS A 11 12.22 -6.32 10.63
N ALA A 12 11.14 -5.93 9.94
CA ALA A 12 11.21 -5.14 8.73
C ALA A 12 11.86 -3.76 8.98
N TYR A 13 11.46 -3.09 10.06
CA TYR A 13 12.06 -1.83 10.50
C TYR A 13 13.58 -1.94 10.69
N TYR A 14 14.07 -2.94 11.44
CA TYR A 14 15.51 -3.12 11.62
C TYR A 14 16.24 -3.43 10.31
N ASN A 15 15.63 -4.19 9.40
CA ASN A 15 16.22 -4.46 8.10
C ASN A 15 16.37 -3.17 7.27
N CYS A 16 15.34 -2.31 7.26
CA CYS A 16 15.41 -1.00 6.59
C CYS A 16 16.45 -0.08 7.26
N MET A 17 16.49 -0.03 8.59
CA MET A 17 17.45 0.81 9.32
C MET A 17 18.91 0.35 9.15
N LYS A 18 19.15 -0.96 8.94
CA LYS A 18 20.49 -1.47 8.61
C LYS A 18 21.00 -0.95 7.27
N ALA A 19 20.15 -0.84 6.26
CA ALA A 19 20.51 -0.25 4.96
C ALA A 19 20.85 1.25 5.08
N CYS A 20 20.50 1.86 6.21
CA CYS A 20 20.57 3.27 6.53
C CYS A 20 21.81 3.64 7.37
N HIS A 21 22.64 2.65 7.74
CA HIS A 21 23.75 2.87 8.66
C HIS A 21 24.82 3.81 8.03
N PRO A 22 25.31 4.84 8.76
CA PRO A 22 26.29 5.80 8.23
C PRO A 22 27.56 5.13 7.68
N ASP A 23 28.01 4.03 8.28
CA ASP A 23 29.15 3.25 7.79
C ASP A 23 28.93 2.61 6.41
N LEU A 24 27.68 2.44 5.97
CA LEU A 24 27.33 1.89 4.66
C LEU A 24 26.90 2.99 3.66
N SER A 25 26.38 4.11 4.16
CA SER A 25 25.73 5.16 3.35
C SER A 25 26.58 6.42 3.13
N GLY A 26 27.75 6.53 3.75
CA GLY A 26 28.70 7.61 3.46
C GLY A 26 28.18 9.03 3.76
N ASN A 27 27.24 9.16 4.71
CA ASN A 27 26.56 10.43 5.06
C ASN A 27 25.76 11.09 3.91
N ASP A 28 25.22 10.29 2.98
CA ASP A 28 24.31 10.80 1.96
C ASP A 28 23.03 11.43 2.60
N PRO A 29 22.68 12.69 2.27
CA PRO A 29 21.43 13.32 2.71
C PRO A 29 20.18 12.51 2.35
N ASP A 30 20.16 11.82 1.21
CA ASP A 30 19.00 11.04 0.77
C ASP A 30 18.80 9.79 1.63
N VAL A 31 19.89 9.16 2.07
CA VAL A 31 19.81 8.04 3.01
C VAL A 31 19.34 8.53 4.37
N THR A 32 19.83 9.67 4.84
CA THR A 32 19.37 10.27 6.10
C THR A 32 17.87 10.56 6.09
N ASN A 33 17.37 11.15 5.00
CA ASN A 33 15.94 11.40 4.79
C ASN A 33 15.13 10.10 4.80
N PHE A 34 15.66 9.03 4.18
CA PHE A 34 15.03 7.71 4.22
C PHE A 34 14.96 7.13 5.64
N CYS A 35 16.02 7.26 6.46
CA CYS A 35 16.01 6.75 7.83
C CYS A 35 14.99 7.50 8.71
N MET A 36 14.93 8.83 8.57
CA MET A 36 13.91 9.64 9.23
C MET A 36 12.50 9.17 8.85
N PHE A 37 12.28 8.94 7.55
CA PHE A 37 11.01 8.43 7.05
C PHE A 37 10.65 7.04 7.61
N ILE A 38 11.60 6.11 7.67
CA ILE A 38 11.37 4.77 8.24
C ILE A 38 11.00 4.85 9.73
N ASN A 39 11.60 5.76 10.48
CA ASN A 39 11.22 6.01 11.87
C ASN A 39 9.77 6.48 11.98
N GLU A 40 9.36 7.46 11.16
CA GLU A 40 7.97 7.95 11.13
C GLU A 40 6.98 6.81 10.83
N VAL A 41 7.24 6.00 9.80
CA VAL A 41 6.38 4.86 9.45
C VAL A 41 6.31 3.86 10.61
N TYR A 42 7.43 3.57 11.26
CA TYR A 42 7.46 2.66 12.39
C TYR A 42 6.63 3.15 13.58
N THR A 43 6.61 4.46 13.86
CA THR A 43 5.75 5.02 14.92
C THR A 43 4.27 4.77 14.65
N VAL A 44 3.84 4.95 13.40
CA VAL A 44 2.44 4.73 12.98
C VAL A 44 2.07 3.25 13.05
N LEU A 45 2.95 2.36 12.59
CA LEU A 45 2.66 0.92 12.53
C LEU A 45 2.80 0.20 13.87
N THR A 46 3.50 0.80 14.84
CA THR A 46 3.69 0.23 16.18
C THR A 46 2.52 0.53 17.11
N ASP A 47 1.91 1.72 17.03
CA ASP A 47 0.71 2.05 17.78
C ASP A 47 -0.51 1.31 17.17
N PRO A 48 -1.21 0.44 17.94
CA PRO A 48 -2.37 -0.29 17.45
C PRO A 48 -3.49 0.61 16.91
N VAL A 49 -3.69 1.79 17.50
CA VAL A 49 -4.76 2.72 17.12
C VAL A 49 -4.38 3.43 15.81
N GLN A 50 -3.16 3.97 15.70
CA GLN A 50 -2.71 4.58 14.45
C GLN A 50 -2.60 3.56 13.31
N ARG A 51 -2.22 2.31 13.63
CA ARG A 51 -2.21 1.22 12.65
C ARG A 51 -3.61 0.89 12.15
N ALA A 52 -4.62 0.86 13.02
CA ALA A 52 -6.00 0.62 12.59
C ALA A 52 -6.47 1.69 11.59
N VAL A 53 -6.18 2.97 11.88
CA VAL A 53 -6.48 4.09 10.98
C VAL A 53 -5.69 3.96 9.66
N TYR A 54 -4.42 3.57 9.73
CA TYR A 54 -3.62 3.30 8.53
C TYR A 54 -4.23 2.17 7.68
N ASP A 55 -4.60 1.05 8.30
CA ASP A 55 -5.21 -0.09 7.62
C ASP A 55 -6.57 0.30 7.00
N GLU A 56 -7.32 1.18 7.63
CA GLU A 56 -8.59 1.73 7.11
C GLU A 56 -8.38 2.57 5.85
N ILE A 57 -7.49 3.57 5.91
CA ILE A 57 -7.16 4.45 4.77
C ILE A 57 -6.72 3.64 3.55
N ASN A 58 -6.01 2.53 3.78
CA ASN A 58 -5.47 1.68 2.74
C ASN A 58 -6.42 0.54 2.30
N GLY A 59 -7.66 0.51 2.79
CA GLY A 59 -8.66 -0.49 2.41
C GLY A 59 -8.37 -1.90 2.94
N PHE A 60 -7.58 -2.03 3.99
CA PHE A 60 -7.21 -3.30 4.61
C PHE A 60 -8.04 -3.67 5.85
N THR A 61 -8.90 -2.77 6.33
CA THR A 61 -9.77 -3.04 7.48
C THR A 61 -10.71 -4.22 7.22
N ALA A 62 -10.83 -5.11 8.22
CA ALA A 62 -11.61 -6.35 8.14
C ALA A 62 -13.12 -6.12 7.97
N THR A 63 -13.61 -4.96 8.38
CA THR A 63 -15.02 -4.55 8.31
C THR A 63 -15.29 -3.57 7.17
N ALA A 64 -14.29 -3.27 6.33
CA ALA A 64 -14.46 -2.30 5.25
C ALA A 64 -15.35 -2.88 4.14
N THR A 65 -16.19 -2.02 3.56
CA THR A 65 -16.83 -2.27 2.27
C THR A 65 -15.76 -2.43 1.19
N ASN A 66 -16.02 -3.22 0.16
CA ASN A 66 -15.10 -3.36 -0.96
C ASN A 66 -14.82 -1.97 -1.58
N PRO A 67 -13.56 -1.48 -1.57
CA PRO A 67 -13.23 -0.16 -2.13
C PRO A 67 -13.53 -0.01 -3.62
N PHE A 68 -13.74 -1.11 -4.33
CA PHE A 68 -14.13 -1.12 -5.75
C PHE A 68 -15.64 -1.03 -5.97
N LEU A 69 -16.45 -1.18 -4.91
CA LEU A 69 -17.91 -1.15 -4.96
C LEU A 69 -18.52 -0.07 -4.04
N ASP A 70 -17.68 0.73 -3.38
CA ASP A 70 -18.12 1.79 -2.48
C ASP A 70 -18.37 3.11 -3.20
N ASP A 71 -19.04 4.03 -2.49
CA ASP A 71 -19.27 5.42 -2.93
C ASP A 71 -18.22 6.39 -2.36
N ALA A 72 -17.04 5.88 -1.96
CA ALA A 72 -15.99 6.72 -1.39
C ALA A 72 -15.47 7.74 -2.42
N PRO A 73 -15.12 8.97 -1.99
CA PRO A 73 -14.68 10.02 -2.90
C PRO A 73 -13.49 9.55 -3.75
N ARG A 74 -13.56 9.83 -5.06
CA ARG A 74 -12.56 9.48 -6.05
C ARG A 74 -11.67 10.70 -6.31
N ASP A 75 -10.81 11.00 -5.36
CA ASP A 75 -9.94 12.19 -5.34
C ASP A 75 -8.46 11.88 -5.62
N HIS A 76 -8.13 10.61 -5.88
CA HIS A 76 -6.81 10.16 -6.30
C HIS A 76 -6.83 9.73 -7.76
N VAL A 77 -5.67 9.75 -8.42
CA VAL A 77 -5.52 9.31 -9.79
C VAL A 77 -4.58 8.12 -9.89
N PHE A 78 -4.91 7.20 -10.79
CA PHE A 78 -4.15 5.99 -11.07
C PHE A 78 -4.00 5.79 -12.59
N VAL A 79 -2.86 5.27 -13.03
CA VAL A 79 -2.63 4.87 -14.42
C VAL A 79 -2.53 3.35 -14.49
N ASP A 80 -3.36 2.72 -15.30
CA ASP A 80 -3.24 1.31 -15.64
C ASP A 80 -2.06 1.10 -16.60
N GLU A 81 -0.93 0.68 -16.05
CA GLU A 81 0.30 0.45 -16.81
C GLU A 81 0.17 -0.72 -17.79
N PHE A 82 -0.80 -1.63 -17.67
CA PHE A 82 -0.98 -2.69 -18.67
C PHE A 82 -1.57 -2.14 -19.96
N SER A 83 -2.54 -1.24 -19.84
CA SER A 83 -3.22 -0.59 -20.96
C SER A 83 -2.44 0.61 -21.50
N CYS A 84 -1.59 1.25 -20.69
CA CYS A 84 -0.85 2.44 -21.10
C CYS A 84 0.12 2.18 -22.26
N ILE A 85 -0.07 2.82 -23.41
CA ILE A 85 0.81 2.69 -24.59
C ILE A 85 2.00 3.67 -24.62
N GLY A 86 2.23 4.44 -23.54
CA GLY A 86 3.38 5.33 -23.48
C GLY A 86 3.33 6.55 -24.41
N CYS A 87 2.14 7.04 -24.78
CA CYS A 87 1.98 8.18 -25.70
C CYS A 87 2.48 9.53 -25.16
N LYS A 88 2.80 9.60 -23.86
CA LYS A 88 3.34 10.77 -23.13
C LYS A 88 2.41 11.98 -22.99
N ASN A 89 1.19 11.92 -23.51
CA ASN A 89 0.30 13.07 -23.49
C ASN A 89 -0.04 13.54 -22.06
N CYS A 90 -0.35 12.61 -21.15
CA CYS A 90 -0.64 12.94 -19.75
C CYS A 90 0.54 13.61 -19.03
N ALA A 91 1.78 13.20 -19.32
CA ALA A 91 2.98 13.82 -18.78
C ALA A 91 3.22 15.23 -19.33
N ASN A 92 2.79 15.51 -20.57
CA ASN A 92 2.86 16.86 -21.14
C ASN A 92 1.78 17.78 -20.56
N VAL A 93 0.55 17.28 -20.40
CA VAL A 93 -0.60 18.04 -19.87
C VAL A 93 -0.43 18.35 -18.39
N CYS A 94 -0.05 17.35 -17.59
CA CYS A 94 0.09 17.51 -16.14
C CYS A 94 1.38 16.83 -15.63
N SER A 95 2.53 17.42 -16.01
CA SER A 95 3.86 16.96 -15.59
C SER A 95 4.10 16.98 -14.08
N LYS A 96 3.24 17.65 -13.30
CA LYS A 96 3.27 17.61 -11.83
C LYS A 96 2.74 16.30 -11.25
N VAL A 97 1.91 15.58 -11.99
CA VAL A 97 1.19 14.37 -11.54
C VAL A 97 1.69 13.14 -12.25
N PHE A 98 1.88 13.25 -13.58
CA PHE A 98 2.25 12.13 -14.44
C PHE A 98 3.71 12.23 -14.88
N GLU A 99 4.37 11.08 -14.89
CA GLU A 99 5.74 10.91 -15.37
C GLU A 99 5.82 9.62 -16.21
N ILE A 100 6.74 9.57 -17.17
CA ILE A 100 6.99 8.36 -17.97
C ILE A 100 8.13 7.58 -17.34
N GLU A 101 7.87 6.33 -16.95
CA GLU A 101 8.89 5.42 -16.49
C GLU A 101 9.72 4.95 -17.69
N GLU A 102 11.01 5.30 -17.69
CA GLU A 102 11.91 5.05 -18.82
C GLU A 102 12.11 3.55 -19.10
N ASP A 103 12.22 2.72 -18.06
CA ASP A 103 12.45 1.27 -18.18
C ASP A 103 11.36 0.56 -19.00
N TYR A 104 10.10 0.99 -18.85
CA TYR A 104 8.94 0.32 -19.47
C TYR A 104 8.26 1.16 -20.55
N GLY A 105 8.56 2.47 -20.62
CA GLY A 105 7.88 3.41 -21.50
C GLY A 105 6.42 3.67 -21.11
N ARG A 106 6.02 3.40 -19.86
CA ARG A 106 4.63 3.54 -19.38
C ARG A 106 4.48 4.82 -18.57
N ALA A 107 3.30 5.43 -18.58
CA ALA A 107 3.00 6.53 -17.68
C ALA A 107 2.73 6.03 -16.26
N ARG A 108 3.09 6.83 -15.27
CA ARG A 108 2.84 6.61 -13.85
C ARG A 108 2.38 7.90 -13.18
N VAL A 109 1.56 7.75 -12.15
CA VAL A 109 1.22 8.86 -11.26
C VAL A 109 2.28 8.91 -10.16
N TYR A 110 3.16 9.90 -10.18
CA TYR A 110 4.19 10.04 -9.14
C TYR A 110 3.70 10.88 -7.96
N ASN A 111 2.77 11.81 -8.20
CA ASN A 111 2.24 12.73 -7.19
C ASN A 111 0.72 12.89 -7.32
N GLN A 112 0.02 12.86 -6.18
CA GLN A 112 -1.44 13.01 -6.10
C GLN A 112 -1.88 14.48 -5.92
N SER A 113 -0.94 15.40 -5.71
CA SER A 113 -1.21 16.83 -5.43
C SER A 113 -1.11 17.73 -6.67
N GLY A 114 -2.00 17.50 -7.64
CA GLY A 114 -2.08 18.26 -8.89
C GLY A 114 -3.26 19.23 -8.99
N ASN A 115 -3.32 20.00 -10.09
CA ASN A 115 -4.53 20.73 -10.46
C ASN A 115 -5.56 19.74 -11.02
N GLY A 116 -6.75 19.66 -10.43
CA GLY A 116 -7.82 18.75 -10.85
C GLY A 116 -8.24 18.94 -12.31
N GLU A 117 -8.23 20.17 -12.83
CA GLU A 117 -8.58 20.44 -14.24
C GLU A 117 -7.55 19.85 -15.20
N LEU A 118 -6.25 20.02 -14.92
CA LEU A 118 -5.18 19.43 -15.73
C LEU A 118 -5.14 17.90 -15.61
N ILE A 119 -5.51 17.35 -14.45
CA ILE A 119 -5.66 15.90 -14.29
C ILE A 119 -6.82 15.40 -15.15
N GLN A 120 -7.96 16.09 -15.13
CA GLN A 120 -9.11 15.73 -15.95
C GLN A 120 -8.79 15.83 -17.44
N GLU A 121 -8.10 16.89 -17.88
CA GLU A 121 -7.63 17.04 -19.26
C GLU A 121 -6.69 15.90 -19.67
N ALA A 122 -5.78 15.49 -18.79
CA ALA A 122 -4.89 14.36 -19.04
C ALA A 122 -5.65 13.03 -19.16
N ILE A 123 -6.73 12.85 -18.38
CA ILE A 123 -7.63 11.69 -18.45
C ILE A 123 -8.37 11.69 -19.79
N ASP A 124 -9.03 12.79 -20.13
CA ASP A 124 -9.88 12.91 -21.33
C ASP A 124 -9.07 12.83 -22.63
N SER A 125 -7.78 13.14 -22.57
CA SER A 125 -6.87 13.10 -23.71
C SER A 125 -6.06 11.80 -23.83
N CYS A 126 -6.36 10.80 -23.00
CA CYS A 126 -5.70 9.49 -23.07
C CYS A 126 -6.27 8.66 -24.24
N PRO A 127 -5.45 8.25 -25.23
CA PRO A 127 -5.95 7.54 -26.42
C PRO A 127 -6.42 6.10 -26.15
N VAL A 128 -6.18 5.58 -24.95
CA VAL A 128 -6.48 4.20 -24.54
C VAL A 128 -7.21 4.15 -23.19
N ASP A 129 -7.72 5.28 -22.70
CA ASP A 129 -8.50 5.40 -21.46
C ASP A 129 -7.89 4.72 -20.23
N CYS A 130 -6.55 4.71 -20.13
CA CYS A 130 -5.85 3.99 -19.07
C CYS A 130 -5.62 4.81 -17.79
N ILE A 131 -6.31 5.94 -17.63
CA ILE A 131 -6.15 6.85 -16.48
C ILE A 131 -7.48 6.94 -15.75
N HIS A 132 -7.48 6.72 -14.44
CA HIS A 132 -8.69 6.55 -13.65
C HIS A 132 -8.67 7.40 -12.39
N TRP A 133 -9.80 8.06 -12.11
CA TRP A 133 -10.10 8.56 -10.76
C TRP A 133 -10.38 7.39 -9.83
N THR A 134 -9.77 7.42 -8.65
CA THR A 134 -9.75 6.33 -7.67
C THR A 134 -9.80 6.90 -6.26
N SER A 135 -10.18 6.09 -5.28
CA SER A 135 -10.03 6.44 -3.87
C SER A 135 -8.63 6.13 -3.35
N ALA A 136 -8.27 6.70 -2.19
CA ALA A 136 -7.01 6.40 -1.51
C ALA A 136 -6.79 4.87 -1.32
N ALA A 137 -7.85 4.15 -0.93
CA ALA A 137 -7.83 2.71 -0.73
C ALA A 137 -7.62 1.94 -2.06
N GLN A 138 -8.32 2.33 -3.12
CA GLN A 138 -8.15 1.72 -4.44
C GLN A 138 -6.72 1.87 -4.96
N VAL A 139 -6.12 3.07 -4.87
CA VAL A 139 -4.72 3.27 -5.30
C VAL A 139 -3.78 2.30 -4.60
N THR A 140 -3.89 2.14 -3.28
CA THR A 140 -3.02 1.22 -2.55
C THR A 140 -3.17 -0.23 -3.02
N LEU A 141 -4.41 -0.68 -3.26
CA LEU A 141 -4.69 -2.04 -3.72
C LEU A 141 -4.21 -2.27 -5.16
N LEU A 142 -4.43 -1.29 -6.04
CA LEU A 142 -4.00 -1.34 -7.44
C LEU A 142 -2.46 -1.34 -7.53
N GLU A 143 -1.78 -0.44 -6.80
CA GLU A 143 -0.31 -0.42 -6.76
C GLU A 143 0.28 -1.73 -6.18
N ASP A 144 -0.35 -2.37 -5.19
CA ASP A 144 0.11 -3.68 -4.69
C ASP A 144 0.01 -4.77 -5.76
N GLU A 145 -1.03 -4.75 -6.61
CA GLU A 145 -1.12 -5.68 -7.74
C GLU A 145 -0.07 -5.36 -8.82
N MET A 146 0.09 -4.08 -9.18
CA MET A 146 1.09 -3.66 -10.17
C MET A 146 2.53 -4.05 -9.78
N ARG A 147 2.85 -4.08 -8.48
CA ARG A 147 4.17 -4.53 -7.99
C ARG A 147 4.43 -6.02 -8.17
N ARG A 148 3.38 -6.84 -8.28
CA ARG A 148 3.48 -8.31 -8.26
C ARG A 148 3.50 -8.93 -9.64
N VAL A 149 2.93 -8.22 -10.60
CA VAL A 149 2.82 -8.70 -11.96
C VAL A 149 4.05 -8.24 -12.74
N GLU A 150 4.56 -9.13 -13.58
CA GLU A 150 5.66 -8.82 -14.47
C GLU A 150 5.22 -7.78 -15.50
N ARG A 151 5.95 -6.67 -15.55
CA ARG A 151 5.70 -5.58 -16.49
C ARG A 151 6.52 -5.81 -17.75
N VAL A 152 5.88 -5.64 -18.89
CA VAL A 152 6.52 -5.72 -20.20
C VAL A 152 6.65 -4.32 -20.78
N ASN A 153 7.84 -4.02 -21.29
CA ASN A 153 8.12 -2.77 -22.00
C ASN A 153 7.15 -2.58 -23.16
N VAL A 154 6.67 -1.34 -23.38
CA VAL A 154 5.70 -1.02 -24.43
C VAL A 154 6.15 -1.51 -25.81
N ALA A 155 7.44 -1.41 -26.15
CA ALA A 155 7.95 -1.85 -27.44
C ALA A 155 7.79 -3.37 -27.66
N LEU A 156 8.00 -4.17 -26.60
CA LEU A 156 7.76 -5.61 -26.65
C LEU A 156 6.26 -5.94 -26.71
N MET A 157 5.44 -5.19 -25.97
CA MET A 157 3.99 -5.37 -25.97
C MET A 157 3.38 -5.10 -27.35
N LEU A 158 3.79 -4.02 -28.02
CA LEU A 158 3.37 -3.72 -29.40
C LEU A 158 3.86 -4.75 -30.42
N SER A 159 4.90 -5.52 -30.10
CA SER A 159 5.39 -6.65 -30.90
C SER A 159 4.63 -7.96 -30.64
N GLY A 160 3.52 -7.91 -29.90
CA GLY A 160 2.72 -9.09 -29.54
C GLY A 160 3.30 -9.91 -28.39
N MET A 161 4.33 -9.43 -27.71
CA MET A 161 4.95 -10.11 -26.57
C MET A 161 4.42 -9.49 -25.26
N GLY A 162 3.66 -10.24 -24.50
CA GLY A 162 3.15 -9.82 -23.19
C GLY A 162 1.70 -10.21 -22.97
N SER A 163 1.22 -10.07 -21.73
CA SER A 163 -0.18 -10.27 -21.37
C SER A 163 -0.73 -8.96 -20.81
N SER A 164 -1.91 -8.56 -21.30
CA SER A 164 -2.67 -7.48 -20.69
C SER A 164 -3.58 -8.06 -19.60
N PHE A 165 -3.61 -7.40 -18.45
CA PHE A 165 -4.40 -7.82 -17.31
C PHE A 165 -5.30 -6.69 -16.85
N ASP A 166 -6.52 -7.03 -16.45
CA ASP A 166 -7.42 -6.11 -15.78
C ASP A 166 -7.00 -5.99 -14.31
N VAL A 167 -6.20 -4.95 -14.02
CA VAL A 167 -5.66 -4.68 -12.68
C VAL A 167 -6.77 -4.40 -11.66
N PHE A 168 -7.89 -3.81 -12.05
CA PHE A 168 -9.01 -3.54 -11.14
C PHE A 168 -9.68 -4.83 -10.69
N ARG A 169 -9.97 -5.73 -11.64
CA ARG A 169 -10.52 -7.05 -11.32
C ARG A 169 -9.56 -7.88 -10.47
N MET A 170 -8.27 -7.83 -10.77
CA MET A 170 -7.24 -8.51 -9.98
C MET A 170 -7.21 -7.99 -8.54
N ALA A 171 -7.18 -6.68 -8.36
CA ALA A 171 -7.15 -6.04 -7.05
C ALA A 171 -8.43 -6.32 -6.25
N SER A 172 -9.62 -6.24 -6.87
CA SER A 172 -10.90 -6.56 -6.21
C SER A 172 -10.95 -8.03 -5.78
N THR A 173 -10.62 -8.96 -6.68
CA THR A 173 -10.61 -10.41 -6.38
C THR A 173 -9.67 -10.73 -5.21
N ARG A 174 -8.51 -10.07 -5.17
CA ARG A 174 -7.56 -10.29 -4.07
C ARG A 174 -8.04 -9.69 -2.76
N TRP A 175 -8.64 -8.51 -2.81
CA TRP A 175 -9.25 -7.89 -1.65
C TRP A 175 -10.32 -8.83 -1.05
N GLU A 176 -11.21 -9.37 -1.88
CA GLU A 176 -12.25 -10.33 -1.46
C GLU A 176 -11.64 -11.59 -0.83
N LYS A 177 -10.62 -12.17 -1.46
CA LYS A 177 -9.88 -13.33 -0.90
C LYS A 177 -9.28 -13.01 0.47
N ARG A 178 -8.70 -11.81 0.64
CA ARG A 178 -8.14 -11.36 1.92
C ARG A 178 -9.24 -11.24 2.98
N GLN A 179 -10.38 -10.61 2.65
CA GLN A 179 -11.50 -10.48 3.59
C GLN A 179 -12.06 -11.84 3.99
N ALA A 180 -12.22 -12.77 3.05
CA ALA A 180 -12.63 -14.14 3.33
C ALA A 180 -11.65 -14.85 4.29
N GLN A 181 -10.33 -14.67 4.11
CA GLN A 181 -9.33 -15.22 5.02
C GLN A 181 -9.41 -14.62 6.43
N VAL A 182 -9.66 -13.31 6.54
CA VAL A 182 -9.81 -12.64 7.84
C VAL A 182 -11.07 -13.15 8.55
N LEU A 183 -12.21 -13.19 7.86
CA LEU A 183 -13.46 -13.74 8.38
C LEU A 183 -13.30 -15.21 8.81
N ASN A 184 -12.60 -16.02 8.03
CA ASN A 184 -12.29 -17.41 8.39
C ASN A 184 -11.42 -17.49 9.64
N LYS A 185 -10.38 -16.63 9.78
CA LYS A 185 -9.56 -16.59 11.01
C LYS A 185 -10.37 -16.19 12.24
N VAL A 186 -11.29 -15.22 12.10
CA VAL A 186 -12.20 -14.82 13.20
C VAL A 186 -13.12 -15.98 13.57
N ARG A 187 -13.73 -16.64 12.58
CA ARG A 187 -14.58 -17.83 12.78
C ARG A 187 -13.84 -18.94 13.52
N MET A 188 -12.62 -19.27 13.10
CA MET A 188 -11.79 -20.31 13.73
C MET A 188 -11.46 -19.99 15.19
N ARG A 189 -11.17 -18.72 15.52
CA ARG A 189 -10.94 -18.29 16.90
C ARG A 189 -12.20 -18.43 17.76
N MET A 190 -13.36 -18.01 17.26
CA MET A 190 -14.63 -18.16 17.97
C MET A 190 -14.95 -19.64 18.25
N SER A 191 -14.73 -20.53 17.27
CA SER A 191 -14.92 -21.98 17.47
C SER A 191 -13.95 -22.60 18.47
N GLN A 192 -12.71 -22.10 18.57
CA GLN A 192 -11.76 -22.52 19.60
C GLN A 192 -12.16 -22.02 21.00
N ASP A 193 -12.64 -20.79 21.10
CA ASP A 193 -13.13 -20.23 22.37
C ASP A 193 -14.37 -20.99 22.87
N ASP A 194 -15.26 -21.39 21.96
CA ASP A 194 -16.44 -22.22 22.29
C ASP A 194 -16.04 -23.65 22.69
N ALA A 195 -15.05 -24.24 22.02
CA ALA A 195 -14.50 -25.55 22.41
C ALA A 195 -13.79 -25.51 23.78
N ASN A 196 -13.11 -24.40 24.10
CA ASN A 196 -12.42 -24.22 25.37
C ASN A 196 -13.38 -23.84 26.52
N LYS A 197 -14.60 -23.36 26.21
CA LYS A 197 -15.72 -23.19 27.15
C LYS A 197 -16.42 -24.49 27.54
N GLY A 198 -15.90 -25.65 27.11
CA GLY A 198 -16.37 -26.97 27.52
C GLY A 198 -16.13 -27.35 28.99
N SER A 199 -15.68 -26.44 29.86
CA SER A 199 -15.61 -26.67 31.31
C SER A 199 -16.10 -25.47 32.12
N SER A 200 -17.16 -25.72 32.88
CA SER A 200 -17.71 -24.92 33.99
C SER A 200 -18.65 -23.76 33.67
N TRP A 201 -19.95 -24.06 33.78
CA TRP A 201 -21.09 -23.15 33.80
C TRP A 201 -21.21 -22.34 35.12
N SER A 202 -20.16 -21.64 35.57
CA SER A 202 -20.22 -20.86 36.83
C SER A 202 -19.81 -19.39 36.77
N ASP A 203 -19.58 -18.81 35.59
CA ASP A 203 -19.21 -17.37 35.47
C ASP A 203 -20.22 -16.53 34.65
N ILE A 204 -21.50 -16.93 34.64
CA ILE A 204 -22.56 -16.26 33.88
C ILE A 204 -22.98 -14.90 34.46
N TRP A 205 -22.49 -14.51 35.64
CA TRP A 205 -22.78 -13.19 36.22
C TRP A 205 -21.54 -12.58 36.91
N GLY A 206 -20.53 -12.20 36.12
CA GLY A 206 -19.28 -11.65 36.65
C GLY A 206 -18.47 -10.80 35.66
N SER A 207 -18.99 -9.60 35.34
CA SER A 207 -18.31 -8.42 34.77
C SER A 207 -17.82 -8.45 33.30
N PRO A 208 -18.30 -7.52 32.45
CA PRO A 208 -17.68 -7.25 31.14
C PRO A 208 -16.26 -6.70 31.34
N THR A 209 -15.27 -7.31 30.70
CA THR A 209 -13.93 -6.74 30.62
C THR A 209 -13.99 -5.38 29.94
N ARG A 210 -13.72 -4.35 30.74
CA ARG A 210 -13.65 -2.91 30.44
C ARG A 210 -12.78 -2.54 29.21
N TYR A 211 -12.06 -3.48 28.60
CA TYR A 211 -11.03 -3.22 27.60
C TYR A 211 -11.52 -3.25 26.14
N GLN A 212 -12.69 -3.84 25.84
CA GLN A 212 -13.19 -3.94 24.46
C GLN A 212 -14.27 -2.92 24.10
N LYS A 213 -14.86 -2.22 25.08
CA LYS A 213 -15.85 -1.15 24.84
C LYS A 213 -15.22 0.25 24.80
N ASN A 214 -13.92 0.38 25.08
CA ASN A 214 -13.25 1.67 25.26
C ASN A 214 -12.40 2.12 24.06
N VAL A 215 -12.32 1.38 22.95
CA VAL A 215 -11.55 1.82 21.76
C VAL A 215 -12.32 2.86 20.92
N LEU A 216 -13.62 3.03 21.16
CA LEU A 216 -14.41 4.17 20.65
C LEU A 216 -14.93 5.08 21.80
N LEU A 217 -14.61 4.76 23.05
CA LEU A 217 -15.10 5.48 24.23
C LEU A 217 -13.97 5.70 25.24
N THR A 218 -12.85 6.21 24.75
CA THR A 218 -11.98 7.05 25.56
C THR A 218 -12.15 8.47 25.07
N CYS A 219 -12.08 9.41 25.99
CA CYS A 219 -12.16 10.85 25.80
C CYS A 219 -11.01 11.39 24.95
N GLU A 220 -10.87 10.90 23.72
CA GLU A 220 -10.07 11.53 22.67
C GLU A 220 -10.88 12.72 22.15
N THR A 221 -10.27 13.90 22.18
CA THR A 221 -10.91 15.07 21.58
C THR A 221 -11.00 14.86 20.06
N ASP A 222 -11.95 15.51 19.40
CA ASP A 222 -12.04 15.49 17.93
C ASP A 222 -10.73 15.93 17.24
N GLU A 223 -9.84 16.64 17.95
CA GLU A 223 -8.53 17.01 17.43
C GLU A 223 -7.51 15.88 17.49
N ASP A 224 -7.52 15.05 18.54
CA ASP A 224 -6.59 13.90 18.65
C ASP A 224 -6.86 12.87 17.55
N THR A 225 -8.14 12.61 17.25
CA THR A 225 -8.55 11.70 16.19
C THR A 225 -8.16 12.25 14.81
N LYS A 226 -8.41 13.54 14.55
CA LYS A 226 -7.95 14.22 13.34
C LYS A 226 -6.43 14.18 13.19
N GLU A 227 -5.67 14.36 14.27
CA GLU A 227 -4.20 14.31 14.22
C GLU A 227 -3.71 12.90 13.88
N ARG A 228 -4.27 11.86 14.50
CA ARG A 228 -3.96 10.47 14.17
C ARG A 228 -4.25 10.15 12.70
N VAL A 229 -5.40 10.56 12.18
CA VAL A 229 -5.77 10.41 10.76
C VAL A 229 -4.79 11.14 9.86
N LYS A 230 -4.44 12.40 10.18
CA LYS A 230 -3.44 13.17 9.41
C LYS A 230 -2.09 12.48 9.39
N ARG A 231 -1.62 11.96 10.53
CA ARG A 231 -0.33 11.26 10.65
C ARG A 231 -0.33 9.95 9.86
N ALA A 232 -1.37 9.13 10.00
CA ALA A 232 -1.52 7.89 9.25
C ALA A 232 -1.61 8.13 7.73
N ALA A 233 -2.39 9.14 7.31
CA ALA A 233 -2.50 9.55 5.91
C ALA A 233 -1.18 10.07 5.35
N ALA A 234 -0.43 10.87 6.13
CA ALA A 234 0.88 11.37 5.74
C ALA A 234 1.89 10.24 5.56
N ALA A 235 1.95 9.30 6.51
CA ALA A 235 2.80 8.12 6.42
C ALA A 235 2.44 7.26 5.20
N ALA A 236 1.14 7.02 4.95
CA ALA A 236 0.67 6.29 3.78
C ALA A 236 1.03 6.99 2.46
N ARG A 237 0.91 8.33 2.39
CA ARG A 237 1.32 9.11 1.20
C ARG A 237 2.82 9.01 0.94
N ARG A 238 3.66 9.28 1.95
CA ARG A 238 5.12 9.17 1.80
C ARG A 238 5.57 7.76 1.43
N TRP A 239 4.97 6.72 2.01
CA TRP A 239 5.28 5.34 1.65
C TRP A 239 4.94 5.02 0.20
N ARG A 240 3.79 5.47 -0.29
CA ARG A 240 3.42 5.33 -1.71
C ARG A 240 4.43 6.04 -2.61
N GLU A 241 4.79 7.28 -2.31
CA GLU A 241 5.81 8.03 -3.07
C GLU A 241 7.18 7.34 -3.07
N TYR A 242 7.63 6.87 -1.91
CA TYR A 242 8.90 6.14 -1.78
C TYR A 242 8.92 4.86 -2.62
N SER A 243 7.87 4.04 -2.49
CA SER A 243 7.77 2.78 -3.21
C SER A 243 7.64 2.99 -4.73
N ARG A 244 6.99 4.07 -5.18
CA ARG A 244 6.90 4.39 -6.62
C ARG A 244 8.24 4.70 -7.27
N LYS A 245 9.22 5.24 -6.52
CA LYS A 245 10.60 5.44 -7.00
C LYS A 245 11.37 4.14 -7.24
N GLY A 246 10.77 2.98 -6.97
CA GLY A 246 11.44 1.68 -7.11
C GLY A 246 12.52 1.45 -6.06
N ALA A 247 12.56 2.28 -5.01
CA ALA A 247 13.53 2.20 -3.92
C ALA A 247 13.26 1.02 -2.94
N ASP A 248 12.17 0.29 -3.15
CA ASP A 248 11.84 -0.99 -2.52
C ASP A 248 12.13 -2.21 -3.42
N ARG A 249 12.60 -2.01 -4.67
CA ARG A 249 12.98 -3.11 -5.55
C ARG A 249 14.21 -3.82 -4.96
N PRO A 250 14.22 -5.15 -4.87
CA PRO A 250 15.46 -5.86 -4.66
C PRO A 250 16.43 -5.48 -5.81
N PRO A 251 17.71 -5.21 -5.53
CA PRO A 251 18.65 -4.81 -6.55
C PRO A 251 18.70 -5.88 -7.65
N THR A 252 18.54 -5.46 -8.90
CA THR A 252 18.57 -6.35 -10.08
C THR A 252 19.98 -6.85 -10.41
N PHE A 253 21.01 -6.31 -9.75
CA PHE A 253 22.39 -6.77 -9.91
C PHE A 253 22.60 -8.08 -9.15
N LYS A 254 22.43 -9.21 -9.84
CA LYS A 254 23.03 -10.46 -9.41
C LYS A 254 24.55 -10.25 -9.44
N LEU A 255 25.19 -10.35 -8.28
CA LEU A 255 26.65 -10.50 -8.23
C LEU A 255 27.03 -11.67 -9.14
N PRO A 256 28.08 -11.56 -9.98
CA PRO A 256 28.61 -12.71 -10.70
C PRO A 256 28.85 -13.82 -9.67
N GLU A 257 28.34 -15.02 -9.94
CA GLU A 257 28.71 -16.19 -9.13
C GLU A 257 30.22 -16.25 -9.05
N ALA A 258 30.75 -16.22 -7.83
CA ALA A 258 32.18 -16.34 -7.60
C ALA A 258 32.67 -17.56 -8.36
N ALA A 259 33.57 -17.33 -9.33
CA ALA A 259 34.24 -18.40 -10.03
C ALA A 259 34.85 -19.33 -8.98
N SER A 260 34.33 -20.55 -8.93
CA SER A 260 34.94 -21.65 -8.20
C SER A 260 36.35 -21.81 -8.74
N ASN A 261 37.36 -21.33 -8.00
CA ASN A 261 38.75 -21.60 -8.32
C ASN A 261 38.95 -23.11 -8.31
N GLN A 262 39.38 -23.62 -9.46
CA GLN A 262 40.01 -24.92 -9.59
C GLN A 262 41.35 -24.87 -8.89
N GLU A 263 41.57 -25.77 -7.93
CA GLU A 263 42.86 -26.41 -7.64
C GLU A 263 42.63 -27.91 -7.49
#